data_AF-A0A2E0X568-F1
#
_entry.id   AF-A0A2E0X568-F1
#
_cell.length_a   1.000
_cell.length_b   1.000
_cell.length_c   1.000
_cell.angle_alpha   90.00
_cell.angle_beta   90.00
_cell.angle_gamma   90.00
#
_symmetry.space_group_name_H-M   'P 1'
#
loop_
_entity.id
_entity.type
_entity.pdbx_description
1 polymer ?
#
loop_
_entity_poly.entity_id
_entity_poly.type
_entity_poly.pdbx_seq_one_letter_code
_entity_poly.pdbx_strand_id
1 'polypeptide(L)'
;MIKLLQMLWAGPWSLFGGVLGLLGLATGGGVQARCGVIEFYGGAVTWLLRKTPLATGVAAMTLGHVVLGQTAAALDVCREHELVHVRQYERWGPLFVPVYFLCSGWVWLRGGDPYRDNPFEREAYAIAP
;
A
#
# COMPACT_ATOMS: atom_id res chain seq x y z
N MET A 1 -13.61 17.26 10.31
CA MET A 1 -13.30 16.47 11.53
C MET A 1 -13.05 14.99 11.24
N ILE A 2 -13.92 14.28 10.50
CA ILE A 2 -13.75 12.84 10.20
C ILE A 2 -12.45 12.53 9.44
N LYS A 3 -12.11 13.30 8.39
CA LYS A 3 -10.86 13.10 7.63
C LYS A 3 -9.59 13.19 8.48
N LEU A 4 -9.53 14.12 9.43
CA LEU A 4 -8.37 14.27 10.31
C LEU A 4 -8.23 13.05 11.23
N LEU A 5 -9.36 12.53 11.75
CA LEU A 5 -9.37 11.31 12.56
C LEU A 5 -8.90 10.10 11.74
N GLN A 6 -9.35 9.97 10.49
CA GLN A 6 -8.89 8.91 9.59
C GLN A 6 -7.39 9.00 9.29
N MET A 7 -6.86 10.22 9.07
CA MET A 7 -5.42 10.45 8.88
C MET A 7 -4.61 10.12 10.13
N LEU A 8 -5.07 10.51 11.32
CA LEU A 8 -4.40 10.16 12.57
C LEU A 8 -4.48 8.65 12.85
N TRP A 9 -5.62 8.04 12.53
CA TRP A 9 -5.85 6.60 12.70
C TRP A 9 -4.96 5.75 11.79
N ALA A 10 -4.84 6.12 10.51
CA ALA A 10 -3.88 5.50 9.58
C ALA A 10 -2.43 5.99 9.80
N GLY A 11 -2.24 7.02 10.62
CA GLY A 11 -1.01 7.79 10.79
C GLY A 11 0.25 6.97 11.05
N PRO A 12 0.25 5.94 11.92
CA PRO A 12 1.44 5.12 12.16
C PRO A 12 1.99 4.48 10.87
N TRP A 13 1.10 3.97 10.01
CA TRP A 13 1.48 3.37 8.74
C TRP A 13 1.85 4.43 7.70
N SER A 14 1.15 5.58 7.67
CA SER A 14 1.51 6.73 6.83
C SER A 14 2.92 7.26 7.15
N LEU A 15 3.28 7.33 8.43
CA LEU A 15 4.62 7.74 8.87
C LEU A 15 5.67 6.73 8.42
N PHE A 16 5.41 5.43 8.60
CA PHE A 16 6.31 4.37 8.15
C PHE A 16 6.51 4.42 6.63
N GLY A 17 5.43 4.52 5.86
CA GLY A 17 5.48 4.68 4.40
C GLY A 17 6.23 5.94 3.98
N GLY A 18 6.01 7.05 4.70
CA GLY A 18 6.73 8.31 4.46
C GLY A 18 8.24 8.18 4.65
N VAL A 19 8.70 7.49 5.70
CA VAL A 19 10.13 7.22 5.92
C VAL A 19 10.71 6.43 4.75
N LEU A 20 10.02 5.38 4.28
CA LEU A 20 10.45 4.59 3.12
C LEU A 20 10.47 5.43 1.83
N GLY A 21 9.46 6.29 1.64
CA GLY A 21 9.37 7.22 0.52
C GLY A 21 10.52 8.23 0.50
N LEU A 22 10.89 8.78 1.65
CA LEU A 22 12.03 9.70 1.81
C LEU A 22 13.36 9.02 1.46
N LEU A 23 13.54 7.73 1.81
CA LEU A 23 14.71 6.96 1.37
C LEU A 23 14.71 6.79 -0.17
N GLY A 24 13.54 6.61 -0.77
CA GLY A 24 13.36 6.64 -2.22
C GLY A 24 13.83 7.96 -2.84
N LEU A 25 13.41 9.10 -2.28
CA LEU A 25 13.85 10.42 -2.74
C LEU A 25 15.36 10.61 -2.61
N ALA A 26 15.93 10.22 -1.46
CA ALA A 26 17.37 10.34 -1.21
C ALA A 26 18.24 9.53 -2.20
N THR A 27 17.65 8.57 -2.90
CA THR A 27 18.31 7.69 -3.88
C THR A 27 17.89 7.97 -5.32
N GLY A 28 17.33 9.16 -5.58
CA GLY A 28 16.97 9.62 -6.93
C GLY A 28 15.56 9.25 -7.38
N GLY A 29 14.67 8.86 -6.46
CA GLY A 29 13.25 8.69 -6.70
C GLY A 29 12.49 10.01 -6.85
N GLY A 30 11.19 9.91 -7.12
CA GLY A 30 10.26 11.04 -7.22
C GLY A 30 9.10 10.94 -6.22
N VAL A 31 8.39 12.05 -6.07
CA VAL A 31 7.19 12.16 -5.22
C VAL A 31 6.12 12.95 -5.96
N GLN A 32 4.86 12.56 -5.78
CA GLN A 32 3.71 13.31 -6.26
C GLN A 32 2.55 13.23 -5.27
N ALA A 33 1.69 14.25 -5.26
CA ALA A 33 0.44 14.21 -4.51
C ALA A 33 -0.73 14.01 -5.48
N ARG A 34 -1.55 12.98 -5.25
CA ARG A 34 -2.69 12.62 -6.10
C ARG A 34 -3.83 12.13 -5.22
N CYS A 35 -5.07 12.49 -5.54
CA CYS A 35 -6.28 11.99 -4.87
C CYS A 35 -6.27 12.02 -3.32
N GLY A 36 -5.53 12.96 -2.72
CA GLY A 36 -5.41 13.08 -1.25
C GLY A 36 -4.37 12.16 -0.59
N VAL A 37 -3.53 11.48 -1.37
CA VAL A 37 -2.39 10.68 -0.89
C VAL A 37 -1.06 11.23 -1.42
N ILE A 38 0.02 10.84 -0.75
CA ILE A 38 1.40 11.11 -1.19
C ILE A 38 1.95 9.83 -1.81
N GLU A 39 2.34 9.90 -3.08
CA GLU A 39 2.88 8.78 -3.83
C GLU A 39 4.40 8.98 -4.01
N PHE A 40 5.20 7.99 -3.62
CA PHE A 40 6.65 7.96 -3.86
C PHE A 40 6.98 6.86 -4.86
N TYR A 41 7.96 7.09 -5.74
CA TYR A 41 8.39 6.10 -6.71
C TYR A 41 9.87 6.20 -7.06
N GLY A 42 10.44 5.16 -7.67
CA GLY A 42 11.84 5.16 -8.09
C GLY A 42 12.82 4.93 -6.94
N GLY A 43 14.13 4.96 -7.25
CA GLY A 43 15.20 4.83 -6.26
C GLY A 43 15.08 3.57 -5.39
N ALA A 44 15.29 3.73 -4.09
CA ALA A 44 15.20 2.68 -3.09
C ALA A 44 13.78 2.09 -2.94
N VAL A 45 12.74 2.84 -3.31
CA VAL A 45 11.36 2.32 -3.30
C VAL A 45 11.20 1.19 -4.33
N THR A 46 11.69 1.39 -5.55
CA THR A 46 11.68 0.33 -6.58
C THR A 46 12.49 -0.88 -6.15
N TRP A 47 13.65 -0.66 -5.51
CA TRP A 47 14.46 -1.75 -4.98
C TRP A 47 13.70 -2.55 -3.89
N LEU A 48 13.07 -1.85 -2.95
CA LEU A 48 12.30 -2.45 -1.85
C LEU A 48 11.16 -3.31 -2.38
N LEU A 49 10.34 -2.77 -3.29
CA LEU A 49 9.21 -3.51 -3.86
C LEU A 49 9.66 -4.75 -4.65
N ARG A 50 10.82 -4.70 -5.33
CA ARG A 50 11.34 -5.84 -6.09
C ARG A 50 12.02 -6.90 -5.23
N LYS A 51 12.43 -6.58 -4.00
CA LYS A 51 13.27 -7.46 -3.15
C LYS A 51 12.56 -7.98 -1.91
N THR A 52 11.51 -7.31 -1.43
CA THR A 52 10.79 -7.76 -0.24
C THR A 52 9.85 -8.91 -0.61
N PRO A 53 9.93 -10.09 0.05
CA PRO A 53 9.06 -11.24 -0.24
C PRO A 53 7.56 -10.92 -0.15
N LEU A 54 7.20 -10.02 0.77
CA LEU A 54 5.83 -9.55 1.00
C LEU A 54 5.29 -8.63 -0.11
N ALA A 55 6.17 -8.08 -0.95
CA ALA A 55 5.83 -7.17 -2.05
C ALA A 55 6.38 -7.69 -3.39
N THR A 56 6.88 -8.93 -3.45
CA THR A 56 7.56 -9.43 -4.64
C THR A 56 6.56 -9.55 -5.78
N GLY A 57 6.73 -8.71 -6.80
CA GLY A 57 5.87 -8.68 -7.98
C GLY A 57 4.73 -7.65 -7.92
N VAL A 58 4.61 -6.85 -6.86
CA VAL A 58 3.62 -5.77 -6.81
C VAL A 58 4.16 -4.48 -7.45
N ALA A 59 3.32 -3.79 -8.22
CA ALA A 59 3.68 -2.57 -8.91
C ALA A 59 3.66 -1.35 -7.97
N ALA A 60 2.78 -1.38 -6.97
CA ALA A 60 2.66 -0.40 -5.91
C ALA A 60 2.24 -1.07 -4.58
N MET A 61 2.34 -0.32 -3.49
CA MET A 61 1.97 -0.75 -2.15
C MET A 61 1.53 0.46 -1.33
N THR A 62 0.33 0.39 -0.76
CA THR A 62 -0.21 1.41 0.14
C THR A 62 0.21 1.17 1.59
N LEU A 63 0.57 2.26 2.28
CA LEU A 63 0.85 2.33 3.71
C LEU A 63 0.14 3.57 4.28
N GLY A 64 -1.09 3.37 4.77
CA GLY A 64 -1.93 4.48 5.23
C GLY A 64 -2.30 5.41 4.07
N HIS A 65 -1.89 6.68 4.16
CA HIS A 65 -2.07 7.71 3.13
C HIS A 65 -0.83 7.92 2.25
N VAL A 66 0.14 7.00 2.33
CA VAL A 66 1.34 6.98 1.48
C VAL A 66 1.30 5.78 0.55
N VAL A 67 1.53 5.98 -0.74
CA VAL A 67 1.62 4.91 -1.73
C VAL A 67 3.03 4.84 -2.27
N LEU A 68 3.63 3.66 -2.26
CA LEU A 68 4.96 3.40 -2.78
C LEU A 68 4.83 2.67 -4.12
N GLY A 69 5.42 3.19 -5.20
CA GLY A 69 5.34 2.58 -6.52
C GLY A 69 6.70 2.32 -7.16
N GLN A 70 6.79 1.34 -8.05
CA GLN A 70 8.04 1.10 -8.78
C GLN A 70 8.38 2.25 -9.74
N THR A 71 7.38 2.85 -10.38
CA THR A 71 7.49 3.98 -11.31
C THR A 71 6.25 4.88 -11.22
N ALA A 72 6.32 6.10 -11.76
CA ALA A 72 5.14 6.96 -11.87
C ALA A 72 4.02 6.33 -12.72
N ALA A 73 4.38 5.64 -13.81
CA ALA A 73 3.42 4.95 -14.66
C ALA A 73 2.73 3.77 -13.94
N ALA A 74 3.48 3.03 -13.10
CA ALA A 74 2.90 1.98 -12.28
C ALA A 74 1.88 2.54 -11.27
N LEU A 75 2.20 3.68 -10.65
CA LEU A 75 1.26 4.39 -9.78
C LEU A 75 0.01 4.84 -10.54
N ASP A 76 0.15 5.31 -11.79
CA ASP A 76 -1.02 5.70 -12.59
C ASP A 76 -1.95 4.52 -12.91
N VAL A 77 -1.38 3.34 -13.21
CA VAL A 77 -2.17 2.13 -13.51
C VAL A 77 -2.88 1.60 -12.26
N CYS A 78 -2.16 1.52 -11.13
CA CYS A 78 -2.68 0.90 -9.91
C CYS A 78 -3.42 1.87 -8.98
N ARG A 79 -3.55 3.16 -9.34
CA ARG A 79 -4.06 4.19 -8.41
C ARG A 79 -5.38 3.83 -7.76
N GLU A 80 -6.36 3.42 -8.57
CA GLU A 80 -7.70 3.09 -8.05
C GLU A 80 -7.68 1.85 -7.13
N HIS A 81 -6.78 0.90 -7.39
CA HIS A 81 -6.54 -0.26 -6.53
C HIS A 81 -5.96 0.19 -5.19
N GLU A 82 -4.88 0.98 -5.22
CA GLU A 82 -4.23 1.49 -4.01
C GLU A 82 -5.14 2.37 -3.16
N LEU A 83 -6.03 3.16 -3.79
CA LEU A 83 -7.03 3.95 -3.06
C LEU A 83 -8.06 3.09 -2.30
N VAL A 84 -8.28 1.83 -2.70
CA VAL A 84 -9.06 0.88 -1.90
C VAL A 84 -8.32 0.56 -0.60
N HIS A 85 -7.02 0.27 -0.68
CA HIS A 85 -6.20 0.03 0.50
C HIS A 85 -6.11 1.26 1.42
N VAL A 86 -6.06 2.47 0.86
CA VAL A 86 -6.13 3.71 1.66
C VAL A 86 -7.41 3.71 2.49
N ARG A 87 -8.57 3.45 1.87
CA ARG A 87 -9.86 3.38 2.58
C ARG A 87 -9.90 2.25 3.61
N GLN A 88 -9.23 1.12 3.35
CA GLN A 88 -9.10 0.04 4.32
C GLN A 88 -8.24 0.47 5.51
N TYR A 89 -7.12 1.17 5.31
CA TYR A 89 -6.36 1.80 6.38
C TYR A 89 -7.16 2.85 7.15
N GLU A 90 -8.01 3.63 6.48
CA GLU A 90 -8.90 4.58 7.18
C GLU A 90 -9.95 3.88 8.06
N ARG A 91 -10.31 2.62 7.75
CA ARG A 91 -11.26 1.80 8.53
C ARG A 91 -10.56 1.06 9.67
N TRP A 92 -9.43 0.42 9.39
CA TRP A 92 -8.74 -0.50 10.31
C TRP A 92 -7.55 0.12 11.04
N GLY A 93 -6.97 1.20 10.49
CA GLY A 93 -5.86 1.94 11.08
C GLY A 93 -4.67 1.04 11.37
N PRO A 94 -4.12 1.05 12.61
CA PRO A 94 -2.98 0.21 12.97
C PRO A 94 -3.27 -1.29 12.84
N LEU A 95 -4.53 -1.71 12.96
CA LEU A 95 -4.94 -3.12 12.90
C LEU A 95 -5.00 -3.69 11.47
N PHE A 96 -4.91 -2.85 10.44
CA PHE A 96 -5.06 -3.32 9.06
C PHE A 96 -4.05 -4.41 8.71
N VAL A 97 -2.76 -4.18 8.96
CA VAL A 97 -1.69 -5.12 8.62
C VAL A 97 -1.80 -6.44 9.39
N PRO A 98 -2.01 -6.46 10.73
CA PRO A 98 -2.30 -7.70 11.45
C PRO A 98 -3.49 -8.48 10.88
N VAL A 99 -4.60 -7.81 10.59
CA VAL A 99 -5.81 -8.47 10.08
C VAL A 99 -5.59 -8.99 8.66
N TYR A 100 -4.90 -8.23 7.82
CA TYR A 100 -4.50 -8.67 6.48
C TYR A 100 -3.71 -9.99 6.54
N PHE A 101 -2.69 -10.06 7.41
CA PHE A 101 -1.89 -11.28 7.56
C PHE A 101 -2.67 -12.45 8.15
N LEU A 102 -3.60 -12.20 9.08
CA LEU A 102 -4.49 -13.24 9.60
C LEU A 102 -5.38 -13.80 8.49
N CYS A 103 -5.93 -12.95 7.63
CA CYS A 103 -6.72 -13.37 6.46
C CYS A 103 -5.88 -14.19 5.47
N SER A 104 -4.68 -13.71 5.12
CA SER A 104 -3.75 -14.46 4.26
C SER A 104 -3.37 -15.82 4.85
N GLY A 105 -3.07 -15.88 6.16
CA GLY A 105 -2.75 -17.13 6.85
C GLY A 105 -3.93 -18.11 6.85
N TRP A 106 -5.14 -17.62 7.09
CA TRP A 106 -6.36 -18.43 7.04
C TRP A 106 -6.63 -19.00 5.65
N VAL A 107 -6.47 -18.19 4.60
CA VAL A 107 -6.59 -18.61 3.20
C VAL A 107 -5.56 -19.68 2.87
N TRP A 108 -4.30 -19.46 3.26
CA TRP A 108 -3.22 -20.42 3.04
C TRP A 108 -3.47 -21.75 3.73
N LEU A 109 -3.92 -21.74 5.00
CA LEU A 109 -4.28 -22.94 5.74
C LEU A 109 -5.44 -23.73 5.09
N ARG A 110 -6.24 -23.08 4.26
CA ARG A 110 -7.31 -23.70 3.46
C ARG A 110 -6.86 -24.11 2.04
N GLY A 111 -5.59 -23.93 1.71
CA GLY A 111 -5.02 -24.29 0.41
C GLY A 111 -5.25 -23.27 -0.71
N GLY A 112 -5.68 -22.04 -0.39
CA GLY A 112 -5.85 -20.96 -1.36
C GLY A 112 -4.57 -20.14 -1.59
N ASP A 113 -4.64 -19.18 -2.53
CA ASP A 113 -3.57 -18.20 -2.77
C ASP A 113 -3.67 -17.09 -1.71
N PRO A 114 -2.73 -17.00 -0.74
CA PRO A 114 -2.81 -16.06 0.39
C PRO A 114 -2.83 -14.59 -0.01
N TYR A 115 -2.47 -14.27 -1.25
CA TYR A 115 -2.53 -12.93 -1.79
C TYR A 115 -3.83 -12.76 -2.60
N ARG A 116 -4.00 -13.52 -3.69
CA ARG A 116 -5.15 -13.31 -4.62
C ARG A 116 -6.51 -13.60 -4.00
N ASP A 117 -6.58 -14.55 -3.08
CA ASP A 117 -7.84 -14.91 -2.41
C ASP A 117 -8.06 -14.12 -1.11
N ASN A 118 -7.13 -13.24 -0.71
CA ASN A 118 -7.31 -12.37 0.46
C ASN A 118 -8.51 -11.43 0.24
N PRO A 119 -9.49 -11.34 1.16
CA PRO A 119 -10.64 -10.47 1.01
C PRO A 119 -10.31 -9.00 0.72
N PHE A 120 -9.21 -8.48 1.28
CA PHE A 120 -8.77 -7.10 1.06
C PHE A 120 -8.25 -6.87 -0.36
N GLU A 121 -7.48 -7.84 -0.90
CA GLU A 121 -6.99 -7.82 -2.28
C GLU A 121 -8.15 -8.02 -3.24
N ARG A 122 -9.09 -8.93 -2.95
CA ARG A 122 -10.30 -9.14 -3.77
C ARG A 122 -11.16 -7.88 -3.86
N GLU A 123 -11.29 -7.12 -2.77
CA GLU A 123 -11.97 -5.82 -2.77
C GLU A 123 -11.24 -4.83 -3.69
N ALA A 124 -9.90 -4.79 -3.65
CA ALA A 124 -9.09 -3.88 -4.47
C ALA A 124 -9.12 -4.26 -5.96
N TYR A 125 -8.91 -5.54 -6.28
CA TYR A 125 -8.96 -6.09 -7.64
C TYR A 125 -10.35 -6.03 -8.30
N ALA A 126 -11.42 -5.96 -7.51
CA ALA A 126 -12.76 -5.73 -8.05
C ALA A 126 -12.91 -4.32 -8.65
N ILE A 127 -12.05 -3.37 -8.28
CA ILE A 127 -12.06 -1.99 -8.77
C ILE A 127 -11.01 -1.77 -9.86
N ALA A 128 -9.76 -2.20 -9.63
CA ALA A 128 -8.64 -1.96 -10.52
C ALA A 128 -7.48 -2.96 -10.32
N PRO A 129 -6.62 -3.15 -11.34
CA PRO A 129 -5.47 -4.06 -11.26
C PRO A 129 -4.29 -3.55 -10.43
#